data_AF-A0A367W8Y4-F1
#
_entry.id   AF-A0A367W8Y4-F1
#
_cell.length_a   1.000
_cell.length_b   1.000
_cell.length_c   1.000
_cell.angle_alpha   90.00
_cell.angle_beta   90.00
_cell.angle_gamma   90.00
#
_symmetry.space_group_name_H-M   'P 1'
#
loop_
_entity.id
_entity.type
_entity.pdbx_description
1 polymer ?
#
loop_
_entity_poly.entity_id
_entity_poly.type
_entity_poly.pdbx_seq_one_letter_code
_entity_poly.pdbx_strand_id
1 'polypeptide(L)'
;MRKRQSTSVLQTALSAFLGGIITLFFVLTMNILPELDVKIEQWDSKIATLYGWQTLAGAFLALLAAVATVAVINIQTRSARKNFEKSVENAARKSRAFLPLAATEIIEYSNTLITEMENMGQHVLSHAENTTYTNVRSHNFPDLPNEAISRFANATEHEQSPYIQEVLANTIRALQFQRARITRYISQNKVGNSDIESNIKVSLKIIAMCHEIFKHSDKNYWDFNKREKINDALSTSTISGHGVNLQNIIDWIASLKN
;
A
#
# COMPACT_ATOMS: atom_id res chain seq x y z
N MET A 1 -5.11 -3.44 -20.60
CA MET A 1 -4.82 -2.94 -21.98
C MET A 1 -3.41 -2.34 -22.19
N ARG A 2 -2.39 -2.52 -21.33
CA ARG A 2 -1.05 -1.90 -21.52
C ARG A 2 0.08 -2.81 -22.05
N LYS A 3 -0.13 -4.13 -22.16
CA LYS A 3 0.90 -5.07 -22.65
C LYS A 3 1.18 -4.99 -24.17
N ARG A 4 0.29 -4.38 -24.97
CA ARG A 4 0.43 -4.33 -26.44
C ARG A 4 1.34 -3.21 -26.97
N GLN A 5 1.61 -2.17 -26.17
CA GLN A 5 2.41 -1.03 -26.63
C GLN A 5 3.93 -1.26 -26.54
N SER A 6 4.44 -2.05 -25.60
CA SER A 6 5.89 -2.29 -25.51
C SER A 6 6.38 -3.27 -26.59
N THR A 7 5.55 -4.21 -27.01
CA THR A 7 5.86 -5.16 -28.09
C THR A 7 5.95 -4.47 -29.45
N SER A 8 5.13 -3.44 -29.70
CA SER A 8 5.17 -2.73 -30.99
C SER A 8 6.44 -1.89 -31.13
N VAL A 9 6.86 -1.18 -30.09
CA VAL A 9 8.09 -0.37 -30.12
C VAL A 9 9.33 -1.24 -30.30
N LEU A 10 9.38 -2.41 -29.66
CA LEU A 10 10.48 -3.36 -29.80
C LEU A 10 10.52 -3.97 -31.20
N GLN A 11 9.36 -4.30 -31.79
CA GLN A 11 9.27 -4.80 -33.16
C GLN A 11 9.68 -3.75 -34.20
N THR A 12 9.25 -2.49 -34.05
CA THR A 12 9.63 -1.38 -34.94
C THR A 12 11.13 -1.08 -34.86
N ALA A 13 11.72 -1.12 -33.66
CA ALA A 13 13.15 -0.93 -33.49
C ALA A 13 13.96 -2.09 -34.10
N LEU A 14 13.50 -3.34 -33.93
CA LEU A 14 14.15 -4.52 -34.51
C LEU A 14 14.08 -4.52 -36.04
N SER A 15 12.93 -4.13 -36.62
CA SER A 15 12.76 -4.05 -38.08
C SER A 15 13.61 -2.94 -38.70
N ALA A 16 13.72 -1.79 -38.04
CA ALA A 16 14.58 -0.70 -38.50
C ALA A 16 16.07 -1.10 -38.46
N PHE A 17 16.48 -1.82 -37.42
CA PHE A 17 17.84 -2.35 -37.29
C PHE A 17 18.17 -3.40 -38.36
N LEU A 18 17.27 -4.36 -38.59
CA LEU A 18 17.42 -5.36 -39.66
C LEU A 18 17.45 -4.72 -41.05
N GLY A 19 16.58 -3.74 -41.31
CA GLY A 19 16.59 -2.97 -42.57
C GLY A 19 17.91 -2.22 -42.79
N GLY A 20 18.47 -1.63 -41.74
CA GLY A 20 19.78 -0.98 -41.78
C GLY A 20 20.92 -1.94 -42.14
N ILE A 21 20.93 -3.14 -41.53
CA ILE A 21 21.95 -4.17 -41.81
C ILE A 21 21.85 -4.66 -43.26
N ILE A 22 20.65 -4.94 -43.76
CA ILE A 22 20.45 -5.40 -45.14
C ILE A 22 20.93 -4.35 -46.13
N THR A 23 20.61 -3.07 -45.89
CA THR A 23 21.02 -1.97 -46.77
C THR A 23 22.54 -1.79 -46.77
N LEU A 24 23.18 -1.89 -45.61
CA LEU A 24 24.63 -1.75 -45.47
C LEU A 24 25.37 -2.94 -46.12
N PHE A 25 24.84 -4.16 -46.00
CA PHE A 25 25.33 -5.34 -46.71
C PHE A 25 25.19 -5.20 -48.24
N PHE A 26 24.05 -4.68 -48.72
CA PHE A 26 23.81 -4.47 -50.15
C PHE A 26 24.74 -3.40 -50.73
N VAL A 27 24.96 -2.29 -50.02
CA VAL A 27 25.86 -1.21 -50.45
C VAL A 27 27.32 -1.67 -50.45
N LEU A 28 27.74 -2.49 -49.48
CA LEU A 28 29.09 -3.07 -49.47
C LEU A 28 29.28 -4.06 -50.61
N THR A 29 28.39 -5.03 -50.76
CA THR A 29 28.51 -6.05 -51.82
C THR A 29 28.49 -5.42 -53.22
N MET A 30 27.62 -4.45 -53.48
CA MET A 30 27.51 -3.78 -54.78
C MET A 30 28.67 -2.81 -55.08
N ASN A 31 29.31 -2.19 -54.09
CA ASN A 31 30.49 -1.33 -54.32
C ASN A 31 31.80 -2.11 -54.44
N ILE A 32 31.88 -3.35 -53.93
CA ILE A 32 33.10 -4.18 -53.99
C ILE A 32 33.15 -5.03 -55.26
N LEU A 33 31.98 -5.45 -55.78
CA LEU A 33 31.87 -6.32 -56.96
C LEU A 33 32.44 -5.75 -58.29
N PRO A 34 32.37 -4.44 -58.61
CA PRO A 34 32.85 -3.95 -59.89
C PRO A 34 34.38 -3.80 -60.02
N GLU A 35 35.18 -4.06 -58.97
CA GLU A 35 36.65 -3.99 -59.02
C GLU A 35 37.38 -5.36 -59.05
N LEU A 36 36.67 -6.45 -59.32
CA LEU A 36 37.22 -7.82 -59.33
C LEU A 36 38.10 -8.18 -60.54
N ASP A 37 38.41 -7.24 -61.43
CA ASP A 37 39.28 -7.48 -62.59
C ASP A 37 40.75 -7.10 -62.31
N VAL A 38 41.29 -7.54 -61.16
CA VAL A 38 42.68 -7.25 -60.78
C VAL A 38 43.40 -8.53 -60.32
N LYS A 39 44.64 -8.67 -60.81
CA LYS A 39 45.57 -9.81 -60.70
C LYS A 39 45.61 -10.47 -59.30
N ILE A 40 45.74 -11.79 -59.32
CA ILE A 40 45.69 -12.73 -58.19
C ILE A 40 46.63 -12.37 -57.02
N GLU A 41 47.76 -11.69 -57.25
CA GLU A 41 48.70 -11.28 -56.17
C GLU A 41 48.16 -10.19 -55.22
N GLN A 42 47.12 -9.44 -55.58
CA GLN A 42 46.54 -8.39 -54.72
C GLN A 42 45.36 -8.88 -53.86
N TRP A 43 44.96 -10.13 -54.01
CA TRP A 43 43.76 -10.68 -53.37
C TRP A 43 43.89 -10.85 -51.86
N ASP A 44 45.05 -11.31 -51.35
CA ASP A 44 45.24 -11.51 -49.91
C ASP A 44 45.16 -10.18 -49.12
N SER A 45 45.67 -9.09 -49.69
CA SER A 45 45.58 -7.74 -49.11
C SER A 45 44.15 -7.17 -49.14
N LYS A 46 43.42 -7.39 -50.25
CA LYS A 46 42.02 -6.98 -50.38
C LYS A 46 41.08 -7.79 -49.46
N ILE A 47 41.35 -9.09 -49.29
CA ILE A 47 40.60 -9.95 -48.37
C ILE A 47 40.86 -9.53 -46.90
N ALA A 48 42.12 -9.27 -46.53
CA ALA A 48 42.45 -8.82 -45.17
C ALA A 48 41.79 -7.46 -44.83
N THR A 49 41.75 -6.53 -45.78
CA THR A 49 41.06 -5.23 -45.62
C THR A 49 39.53 -5.41 -45.53
N LEU A 50 38.93 -6.31 -46.30
CA LEU A 50 37.51 -6.68 -46.19
C LEU A 50 37.17 -7.26 -44.81
N TYR A 51 37.98 -8.18 -44.28
CA TYR A 51 37.80 -8.73 -42.93
C TYR A 51 37.95 -7.66 -41.85
N GLY A 52 38.88 -6.72 -42.02
CA GLY A 52 39.04 -5.57 -41.13
C GLY A 52 37.78 -4.69 -41.08
N TRP A 53 37.19 -4.40 -42.25
CA TRP A 53 35.94 -3.65 -42.36
C TRP A 53 34.73 -4.39 -41.80
N GLN A 54 34.63 -5.70 -42.03
CA GLN A 54 33.58 -6.55 -41.44
C GLN A 54 33.66 -6.58 -39.91
N THR A 55 34.87 -6.69 -39.36
CA THR A 55 35.10 -6.67 -37.91
C THR A 55 34.73 -5.30 -37.31
N LEU A 56 35.06 -4.21 -38.00
CA LEU A 56 34.70 -2.85 -37.60
C LEU A 56 33.18 -2.61 -37.65
N ALA A 57 32.50 -3.11 -38.69
CA ALA A 57 31.05 -3.07 -38.78
C ALA A 57 30.37 -3.90 -37.68
N GLY A 58 30.90 -5.10 -37.39
CA GLY A 58 30.43 -5.95 -36.29
C GLY A 58 30.59 -5.28 -34.93
N ALA A 59 31.74 -4.64 -34.67
CA ALA A 59 31.98 -3.87 -33.45
C ALA A 59 31.03 -2.68 -33.31
N PHE A 60 30.73 -1.97 -34.40
CA PHE A 60 29.78 -0.86 -34.41
C PHE A 60 28.35 -1.32 -34.12
N LEU A 61 27.92 -2.44 -34.73
CA LEU A 61 26.61 -3.04 -34.44
C LEU A 61 26.50 -3.52 -32.99
N ALA A 62 27.57 -4.11 -32.44
CA ALA A 62 27.61 -4.50 -31.04
C ALA A 62 27.50 -3.29 -30.10
N LEU A 63 28.15 -2.18 -30.44
CA LEU A 63 28.07 -0.93 -29.68
C LEU A 63 26.66 -0.33 -29.72
N LEU A 64 26.02 -0.30 -30.90
CA LEU A 64 24.63 0.15 -31.04
C LEU A 64 23.66 -0.74 -30.24
N ALA A 65 23.84 -2.06 -30.30
CA ALA A 65 23.04 -3.00 -29.53
C ALA A 65 23.22 -2.79 -28.01
N ALA A 66 24.45 -2.54 -27.56
CA ALA A 66 24.74 -2.23 -26.16
C ALA A 66 24.07 -0.92 -25.70
N VAL A 67 24.17 0.14 -26.50
CA VAL A 67 23.51 1.43 -26.19
C VAL A 67 21.99 1.29 -26.14
N ALA A 68 21.38 0.57 -27.09
CA ALA A 68 19.95 0.30 -27.08
C ALA A 68 19.53 -0.50 -25.84
N THR A 69 20.32 -1.51 -25.45
CA THR A 69 20.06 -2.32 -24.25
C THR A 69 20.10 -1.47 -22.98
N VAL A 70 21.11 -0.62 -22.82
CA VAL A 70 21.21 0.30 -21.68
C VAL A 70 20.03 1.28 -21.64
N ALA A 71 19.61 1.83 -22.78
CA ALA A 71 18.45 2.71 -22.87
C ALA A 71 17.14 2.00 -22.45
N VAL A 72 16.92 0.77 -22.91
CA VAL A 72 15.76 -0.04 -22.53
C VAL A 72 15.75 -0.35 -21.04
N ILE A 73 16.89 -0.75 -20.46
CA ILE A 73 17.01 -1.00 -19.01
C ILE A 73 16.70 0.26 -18.21
N ASN A 74 17.21 1.42 -18.63
CA ASN A 74 16.93 2.70 -17.98
C ASN A 74 15.44 3.10 -18.03
N ILE A 75 14.75 2.81 -19.13
CA ILE A 75 13.31 3.05 -19.26
C ILE A 75 12.52 2.08 -18.38
N GLN A 76 12.88 0.78 -18.40
CA GLN A 76 12.21 -0.24 -17.59
C GLN A 76 12.36 0.04 -16.09
N THR A 77 13.57 0.36 -15.62
CA THR A 77 13.84 0.71 -14.22
C THR A 77 13.05 1.95 -13.78
N ARG A 78 13.01 3.01 -14.60
CA ARG A 78 12.17 4.20 -14.31
C ARG A 78 10.68 3.87 -14.26
N SER A 79 10.19 3.02 -15.17
CA SER A 79 8.78 2.63 -15.20
C SER A 79 8.40 1.72 -14.03
N ALA A 80 9.27 0.79 -13.65
CA ALA A 80 9.10 -0.10 -12.51
C ALA A 80 9.05 0.69 -11.20
N ARG A 81 9.95 1.66 -11.03
CA ARG A 81 9.95 2.56 -9.88
C ARG A 81 8.66 3.36 -9.77
N LYS A 82 8.18 3.97 -10.86
CA LYS A 82 6.91 4.73 -10.87
C LYS A 82 5.70 3.84 -10.57
N ASN A 83 5.68 2.60 -11.04
CA ASN A 83 4.60 1.66 -10.75
C ASN A 83 4.63 1.19 -9.29
N PHE A 84 5.82 0.97 -8.74
CA PHE A 84 6.01 0.64 -7.34
C PHE A 84 5.54 1.78 -6.43
N GLU A 85 5.99 3.02 -6.69
CA GLU A 85 5.58 4.21 -5.95
C GLU A 85 4.05 4.37 -5.94
N LYS A 86 3.39 4.22 -7.10
CA LYS A 86 1.92 4.25 -7.20
C LYS A 86 1.24 3.11 -6.44
N SER A 87 1.84 1.92 -6.43
CA SER A 87 1.31 0.77 -5.69
C SER A 87 1.37 1.03 -4.18
N VAL A 88 2.50 1.54 -3.69
CA VAL A 88 2.69 1.91 -2.29
C VAL A 88 1.73 3.03 -1.88
N GLU A 89 1.59 4.07 -2.71
CA GLU A 89 0.66 5.16 -2.43
C GLU A 89 -0.81 4.69 -2.37
N ASN A 90 -1.21 3.81 -3.29
CA ASN A 90 -2.55 3.23 -3.28
C ASN A 90 -2.77 2.32 -2.06
N ALA A 91 -1.76 1.56 -1.65
CA ALA A 91 -1.82 0.75 -0.43
C ALA A 91 -1.94 1.63 0.82
N ALA A 92 -1.17 2.72 0.90
CA ALA A 92 -1.23 3.70 1.98
C ALA A 92 -2.61 4.38 2.08
N ARG A 93 -3.21 4.74 0.94
CA ARG A 93 -4.57 5.30 0.93
C ARG A 93 -5.59 4.29 1.42
N LYS A 94 -5.51 3.04 0.97
CA LYS A 94 -6.41 1.98 1.42
C LYS A 94 -6.27 1.73 2.91
N SER A 95 -5.05 1.58 3.43
CA SER A 95 -4.84 1.30 4.86
C SER A 95 -5.41 2.43 5.73
N ARG A 96 -5.21 3.69 5.34
CA ARG A 96 -5.76 4.85 6.05
C ARG A 96 -7.30 4.91 6.01
N ALA A 97 -7.93 4.51 4.91
CA ALA A 97 -9.40 4.49 4.80
C ALA A 97 -10.06 3.58 5.86
N PHE A 98 -9.38 2.51 6.27
CA PHE A 98 -9.90 1.55 7.24
C PHE A 98 -9.54 1.87 8.69
N LEU A 99 -8.72 2.90 8.94
CA LEU A 99 -8.32 3.29 10.29
C LEU A 99 -9.51 3.65 11.20
N PRO A 100 -10.50 4.45 10.74
CA PRO A 100 -11.67 4.76 11.56
C PRO A 100 -12.42 3.50 12.01
N LEU A 101 -12.69 2.59 11.08
CA LEU A 101 -13.40 1.35 11.39
C LEU A 101 -12.61 0.46 12.35
N ALA A 102 -11.32 0.27 12.10
CA ALA A 102 -10.44 -0.50 12.98
C ALA A 102 -10.32 0.12 14.38
N ALA A 103 -10.29 1.45 14.47
CA ALA A 103 -10.27 2.15 15.75
C ALA A 103 -11.58 1.96 16.52
N THR A 104 -12.74 1.98 15.85
CA THR A 104 -14.03 1.66 16.48
C THR A 104 -14.04 0.24 17.04
N GLU A 105 -13.61 -0.76 16.25
CA GLU A 105 -13.56 -2.16 16.69
C GLU A 105 -12.66 -2.34 17.95
N ILE A 106 -11.53 -1.63 18.02
CA ILE A 106 -10.63 -1.66 19.18
C ILE A 106 -11.24 -0.95 20.40
N ILE A 107 -11.98 0.14 20.18
CA ILE A 107 -12.69 0.85 21.26
C ILE A 107 -13.80 -0.03 21.82
N GLU A 108 -14.60 -0.67 20.97
CA GLU A 108 -15.65 -1.61 21.38
C GLU A 108 -15.06 -2.75 22.23
N TYR A 109 -13.99 -3.39 21.73
CA TYR A 109 -13.25 -4.39 22.50
C TYR A 109 -12.81 -3.88 23.87
N SER A 110 -12.22 -2.68 23.93
CA SER A 110 -11.73 -2.08 25.17
C SER A 110 -12.85 -1.75 26.14
N ASN A 111 -14.00 -1.29 25.66
CA ASN A 111 -15.19 -1.01 26.46
C ASN A 111 -15.77 -2.30 27.05
N THR A 112 -15.92 -3.37 26.25
CA THR A 112 -16.37 -4.67 26.74
C THR A 112 -15.41 -5.19 27.82
N LEU A 113 -14.10 -5.04 27.63
CA LEU A 113 -13.13 -5.39 28.67
C LEU A 113 -13.28 -4.58 29.95
N ILE A 114 -13.55 -3.27 29.86
CA ILE A 114 -13.78 -2.42 31.04
C ILE A 114 -15.01 -2.93 31.78
N THR A 115 -16.13 -3.16 31.10
CA THR A 115 -17.37 -3.67 31.73
C THR A 115 -17.13 -4.98 32.47
N GLU A 116 -16.39 -5.93 31.87
CA GLU A 116 -16.08 -7.20 32.52
C GLU A 116 -15.16 -7.02 33.74
N MET A 117 -14.17 -6.13 33.64
CA MET A 117 -13.28 -5.81 34.76
C MET A 117 -14.01 -5.09 35.89
N GLU A 118 -14.95 -4.19 35.58
CA GLU A 118 -15.80 -3.51 36.56
C GLU A 118 -16.73 -4.48 37.27
N ASN A 119 -17.36 -5.41 36.55
CA ASN A 119 -18.17 -6.47 37.14
C ASN A 119 -17.36 -7.31 38.14
N MET A 120 -16.12 -7.68 37.78
CA MET A 120 -15.20 -8.36 38.71
C MET A 120 -14.80 -7.46 39.88
N GLY A 121 -14.57 -6.17 39.64
CA GLY A 121 -14.19 -5.18 40.65
C GLY A 121 -15.27 -4.96 41.70
N GLN A 122 -16.55 -4.92 41.31
CA GLN A 122 -17.68 -4.80 42.25
C GLN A 122 -17.75 -5.98 43.22
N HIS A 123 -17.43 -7.20 42.75
CA HIS A 123 -17.33 -8.38 43.61
C HIS A 123 -16.15 -8.30 44.59
N VAL A 124 -15.05 -7.64 44.24
CA VAL A 124 -13.88 -7.47 45.11
C VAL A 124 -14.09 -6.35 46.13
N LEU A 125 -14.62 -5.20 45.70
CA LEU A 125 -14.88 -4.04 46.58
C LEU A 125 -15.92 -4.35 47.67
N SER A 126 -16.87 -5.24 47.40
CA SER A 126 -17.85 -5.70 48.39
C SER A 126 -17.24 -6.57 49.50
N HIS A 127 -16.04 -7.13 49.31
CA HIS A 127 -15.44 -8.12 50.21
C HIS A 127 -14.11 -7.67 50.87
N ALA A 128 -13.70 -6.41 50.72
CA ALA A 128 -12.49 -5.72 51.25
C ALA A 128 -11.27 -5.63 50.30
N GLU A 129 -10.39 -4.63 50.53
CA GLU A 129 -9.28 -4.21 49.63
C GLU A 129 -8.29 -5.32 49.24
N ASN A 130 -8.12 -6.36 50.06
CA ASN A 130 -7.18 -7.47 49.82
C ASN A 130 -7.85 -8.73 49.26
N THR A 131 -9.11 -8.64 48.83
CA THR A 131 -9.78 -9.79 48.25
C THR A 131 -9.39 -9.98 46.78
N THR A 132 -9.37 -11.25 46.40
CA THR A 132 -9.13 -11.67 45.01
C THR A 132 -10.43 -12.20 44.46
N TYR A 133 -10.79 -11.77 43.26
CA TYR A 133 -11.88 -12.40 42.55
C TYR A 133 -11.43 -13.79 42.14
N THR A 134 -12.21 -14.80 42.49
CA THR A 134 -12.00 -16.20 42.06
C THR A 134 -13.18 -16.57 41.17
N ASN A 135 -12.94 -17.35 40.10
CA ASN A 135 -13.90 -17.64 38.99
C ASN A 135 -13.71 -16.78 37.72
N VAL A 136 -12.46 -16.47 37.37
CA VAL A 136 -12.12 -15.84 36.08
C VAL A 136 -12.25 -16.88 34.96
N ARG A 137 -13.30 -16.78 34.13
CA ARG A 137 -13.56 -17.71 33.02
C ARG A 137 -13.25 -17.07 31.66
N SER A 138 -12.80 -17.88 30.70
CA SER A 138 -12.46 -17.38 29.36
C SER A 138 -13.67 -16.84 28.58
N HIS A 139 -14.86 -17.40 28.78
CA HIS A 139 -16.08 -16.97 28.09
C HIS A 139 -16.51 -15.54 28.43
N ASN A 140 -16.03 -15.01 29.56
CA ASN A 140 -16.38 -13.66 29.99
C ASN A 140 -15.60 -12.60 29.21
N PHE A 141 -14.46 -12.95 28.58
CA PHE A 141 -13.64 -11.95 27.88
C PHE A 141 -13.86 -12.00 26.36
N PRO A 142 -13.98 -10.84 25.70
CA PRO A 142 -14.05 -10.78 24.25
C PRO A 142 -12.74 -11.27 23.62
N ASP A 143 -12.85 -11.81 22.42
CA ASP A 143 -11.69 -12.14 21.59
C ASP A 143 -11.01 -10.89 21.05
N LEU A 144 -9.71 -11.00 20.79
CA LEU A 144 -8.94 -9.90 20.19
C LEU A 144 -9.48 -9.57 18.80
N PRO A 145 -9.65 -8.29 18.45
CA PRO A 145 -10.06 -7.87 17.11
C PRO A 145 -8.85 -7.97 16.15
N ASN A 146 -8.54 -9.20 15.73
CA ASN A 146 -7.35 -9.49 14.90
C ASN A 146 -7.36 -8.75 13.55
N GLU A 147 -8.55 -8.54 12.97
CA GLU A 147 -8.69 -7.76 11.75
C GLU A 147 -8.32 -6.29 11.97
N ALA A 148 -8.83 -5.66 13.02
CA ALA A 148 -8.46 -4.28 13.38
C ALA A 148 -6.96 -4.15 13.64
N ILE A 149 -6.36 -5.10 14.37
CA ILE A 149 -4.92 -5.12 14.64
C ILE A 149 -4.12 -5.23 13.34
N SER A 150 -4.53 -6.10 12.42
CA SER A 150 -3.88 -6.22 11.10
C SER A 150 -4.01 -4.92 10.30
N ARG A 151 -5.18 -4.26 10.34
CA ARG A 151 -5.39 -2.96 9.68
C ARG A 151 -4.49 -1.87 10.29
N PHE A 152 -4.31 -1.85 11.61
CA PHE A 152 -3.38 -0.93 12.28
C PHE A 152 -1.91 -1.22 11.92
N ALA A 153 -1.53 -2.50 11.84
CA ALA A 153 -0.18 -2.89 11.42
C ALA A 153 0.11 -2.43 9.98
N ASN A 154 -0.82 -2.68 9.06
CA ASN A 154 -0.71 -2.22 7.67
C ASN A 154 -0.69 -0.70 7.55
N ALA A 155 -1.42 0.02 8.41
CA ALA A 155 -1.36 1.47 8.46
C ALA A 155 0.00 1.97 8.99
N THR A 156 0.58 1.29 9.98
CA THR A 156 1.90 1.61 10.55
C THR A 156 3.01 1.56 9.49
N GLU A 157 2.95 0.63 8.54
CA GLU A 157 3.94 0.52 7.45
C GLU A 157 3.86 1.65 6.41
N HIS A 158 2.74 2.35 6.36
CA HIS A 158 2.43 3.31 5.29
C HIS A 158 2.11 4.72 5.80
N GLU A 159 2.13 4.93 7.12
CA GLU A 159 1.86 6.22 7.74
C GLU A 159 3.06 7.16 7.57
N GLN A 160 2.79 8.41 7.20
CA GLN A 160 3.85 9.41 6.97
C GLN A 160 4.18 10.19 8.23
N SER A 161 3.25 10.27 9.19
CA SER A 161 3.47 10.93 10.47
C SER A 161 4.20 9.99 11.44
N PRO A 162 5.44 10.29 11.86
CA PRO A 162 6.18 9.46 12.82
C PRO A 162 5.43 9.32 14.15
N TYR A 163 4.75 10.40 14.57
CA TYR A 163 3.94 10.41 15.78
C TYR A 163 2.80 9.38 15.71
N ILE A 164 2.05 9.36 14.62
CA ILE A 164 0.89 8.45 14.49
C ILE A 164 1.35 7.02 14.28
N GLN A 165 2.47 6.83 13.59
CA GLN A 165 3.12 5.52 13.50
C GLN A 165 3.46 4.96 14.89
N GLU A 166 4.00 5.81 15.78
CA GLU A 166 4.27 5.44 17.16
C GLU A 166 2.98 5.16 17.95
N VAL A 167 1.93 5.97 17.79
CA VAL A 167 0.62 5.76 18.44
C VAL A 167 0.00 4.43 18.00
N LEU A 168 0.02 4.11 16.70
CA LEU A 168 -0.47 2.83 16.16
C LEU A 168 0.30 1.64 16.74
N ALA A 169 1.64 1.70 16.72
CA ALA A 169 2.50 0.66 17.26
C ALA A 169 2.29 0.46 18.77
N ASN A 170 2.19 1.55 19.53
CA ASN A 170 1.93 1.53 20.96
C ASN A 170 0.53 0.98 21.29
N THR A 171 -0.46 1.24 20.44
CA THR A 171 -1.80 0.67 20.57
C THR A 171 -1.79 -0.85 20.40
N ILE A 172 -1.13 -1.34 19.35
CA ILE A 172 -0.95 -2.79 19.11
C ILE A 172 -0.21 -3.43 20.29
N ARG A 173 0.88 -2.81 20.75
CA ARG A 173 1.66 -3.27 21.90
C ARG A 173 0.80 -3.36 23.16
N ALA A 174 0.02 -2.32 23.45
CA ALA A 174 -0.86 -2.28 24.63
C ALA A 174 -1.91 -3.40 24.59
N LEU A 175 -2.55 -3.63 23.43
CA LEU A 175 -3.50 -4.74 23.23
C LEU A 175 -2.87 -6.11 23.48
N GLN A 176 -1.67 -6.34 22.96
CA GLN A 176 -0.94 -7.60 23.15
C GLN A 176 -0.60 -7.84 24.63
N PHE A 177 -0.11 -6.81 25.33
CA PHE A 177 0.16 -6.89 26.77
C PHE A 177 -1.11 -7.16 27.58
N GLN A 178 -2.21 -6.48 27.22
CA GLN A 178 -3.49 -6.67 27.88
C GLN A 178 -4.01 -8.09 27.70
N ARG A 179 -3.94 -8.66 26.48
CA ARG A 179 -4.29 -10.06 26.25
C ARG A 179 -3.44 -11.00 27.08
N ALA A 180 -2.12 -10.81 27.11
CA ALA A 180 -1.23 -11.67 27.88
C ALA A 180 -1.59 -11.68 29.38
N ARG A 181 -1.98 -10.52 29.93
CA ARG A 181 -2.49 -10.40 31.30
C ARG A 181 -3.81 -11.14 31.49
N ILE A 182 -4.78 -10.94 30.60
CA ILE A 182 -6.08 -11.64 30.66
C ILE A 182 -5.90 -13.15 30.62
N THR A 183 -5.08 -13.65 29.69
CA THR A 183 -4.74 -15.09 29.60
C THR A 183 -4.15 -15.60 30.90
N ARG A 184 -3.31 -14.82 31.58
CA ARG A 184 -2.76 -15.16 32.90
C ARG A 184 -3.83 -15.19 33.98
N TYR A 185 -4.78 -14.25 34.00
CA TYR A 185 -5.86 -14.26 35.00
C TYR A 185 -6.79 -15.46 34.81
N ILE A 186 -7.10 -15.81 33.56
CA ILE A 186 -7.87 -17.00 33.21
C ILE A 186 -7.14 -18.26 33.68
N SER A 187 -5.84 -18.39 33.38
CA SER A 187 -5.07 -19.58 33.78
C SER A 187 -4.90 -19.72 35.28
N GLN A 188 -4.82 -18.60 36.00
CA GLN A 188 -4.73 -18.57 37.46
C GLN A 188 -6.12 -18.62 38.14
N ASN A 189 -7.20 -18.51 37.36
CA ASN A 189 -8.59 -18.40 37.80
C ASN A 189 -8.81 -17.32 38.88
N LYS A 190 -7.96 -16.30 38.92
CA LYS A 190 -8.00 -15.24 39.92
C LYS A 190 -7.44 -13.92 39.43
N VAL A 191 -7.94 -12.83 39.98
CA VAL A 191 -7.44 -11.47 39.74
C VAL A 191 -7.58 -10.62 41.01
N GLY A 192 -6.56 -9.80 41.30
CA GLY A 192 -6.60 -8.87 42.44
C GLY A 192 -7.15 -7.50 42.07
N ASN A 193 -7.57 -6.71 43.05
CA ASN A 193 -8.14 -5.37 42.82
C ASN A 193 -7.18 -4.44 42.04
N SER A 194 -5.90 -4.43 42.43
CA SER A 194 -4.87 -3.60 41.78
C SER A 194 -4.62 -3.99 40.31
N ASP A 195 -4.76 -5.28 39.99
CA ASP A 195 -4.69 -5.79 38.63
C ASP A 195 -5.89 -5.34 37.80
N ILE A 196 -7.10 -5.40 38.36
CA ILE A 196 -8.34 -4.91 37.71
C ILE A 196 -8.20 -3.43 37.36
N GLU A 197 -7.83 -2.60 38.34
CA GLU A 197 -7.65 -1.15 38.15
C GLU A 197 -6.56 -0.86 37.09
N SER A 198 -5.44 -1.60 37.14
CA SER A 198 -4.38 -1.46 36.13
C SER A 198 -4.88 -1.76 34.73
N ASN A 199 -5.70 -2.81 34.54
CA ASN A 199 -6.23 -3.16 33.23
C ASN A 199 -7.25 -2.15 32.72
N ILE A 200 -8.11 -1.61 33.58
CA ILE A 200 -9.05 -0.53 33.20
C ILE A 200 -8.26 0.70 32.71
N LYS A 201 -7.20 1.11 33.42
CA LYS A 201 -6.33 2.21 33.00
C LYS A 201 -5.68 1.95 31.64
N VAL A 202 -5.26 0.70 31.36
CA VAL A 202 -4.71 0.31 30.06
C VAL A 202 -5.77 0.40 28.96
N SER A 203 -7.00 -0.10 29.20
CA SER A 203 -8.12 0.03 28.24
C SER A 203 -8.42 1.49 27.92
N LEU A 204 -8.50 2.36 28.93
CA LEU A 204 -8.74 3.79 28.73
C LEU A 204 -7.62 4.46 27.92
N LYS A 205 -6.36 4.06 28.15
CA LYS A 205 -5.22 4.53 27.36
C LYS A 205 -5.34 4.08 25.89
N ILE A 206 -5.76 2.85 25.64
CA ILE A 206 -6.00 2.33 24.28
C ILE A 206 -7.09 3.14 23.57
N ILE A 207 -8.20 3.42 24.26
CA ILE A 207 -9.30 4.25 23.74
C ILE A 207 -8.79 5.66 23.40
N ALA A 208 -8.01 6.28 24.29
CA ALA A 208 -7.42 7.60 24.04
C ALA A 208 -6.50 7.61 22.81
N MET A 209 -5.64 6.60 22.64
CA MET A 209 -4.78 6.46 21.46
C MET A 209 -5.61 6.28 20.17
N CYS A 210 -6.70 5.51 20.22
CA CYS A 210 -7.62 5.37 19.10
C CYS A 210 -8.28 6.71 18.72
N HIS A 211 -8.67 7.53 19.70
CA HIS A 211 -9.19 8.88 19.44
C HIS A 211 -8.15 9.80 18.79
N GLU A 212 -6.87 9.68 19.14
CA GLU A 212 -5.82 10.44 18.45
C GLU A 212 -5.67 10.02 16.99
N ILE A 213 -5.76 8.72 16.70
CA ILE A 213 -5.75 8.17 15.34
C ILE A 213 -6.95 8.69 14.56
N PHE A 214 -8.15 8.73 15.15
CA PHE A 214 -9.33 9.35 14.54
C PHE A 214 -9.11 10.81 14.20
N LYS A 215 -8.63 11.60 15.16
CA LYS A 215 -8.37 13.03 14.97
C LYS A 215 -7.37 13.29 13.85
N HIS A 216 -6.36 12.43 13.70
CA HIS A 216 -5.40 12.50 12.60
C HIS A 216 -6.02 12.07 11.26
N SER A 217 -6.82 11.01 11.27
CA SER A 217 -7.54 10.54 10.10
C SER A 217 -8.47 11.64 9.57
N ASP A 218 -9.32 12.22 10.41
CA ASP A 218 -10.27 13.27 10.00
C ASP A 218 -9.59 14.49 9.38
N LYS A 219 -8.49 14.96 9.99
CA LYS A 219 -7.73 16.12 9.48
C LYS A 219 -7.10 15.89 8.11
N ASN A 220 -6.67 14.65 7.82
CA ASN A 220 -5.95 14.32 6.58
C ASN A 220 -6.83 13.72 5.49
N TYR A 221 -7.97 13.13 5.84
CA TYR A 221 -8.93 12.57 4.88
C TYR A 221 -9.97 13.58 4.42
N TRP A 222 -10.29 14.57 5.25
CA TRP A 222 -11.39 15.49 5.01
C TRP A 222 -10.89 16.91 4.76
N ASP A 223 -10.42 17.15 3.54
CA ASP A 223 -10.14 18.49 3.03
C ASP A 223 -11.48 19.21 2.79
N PHE A 224 -12.05 19.83 3.84
CA PHE A 224 -13.33 20.54 3.78
C PHE A 224 -13.38 21.58 2.64
N ASN A 225 -12.24 22.14 2.26
CA ASN A 225 -12.12 23.11 1.15
C ASN A 225 -12.35 22.47 -0.24
N LYS A 226 -12.18 21.15 -0.41
CA LYS A 226 -12.52 20.45 -1.65
C LYS A 226 -14.00 20.13 -1.79
N ARG A 227 -14.78 20.23 -0.70
CA ARG A 227 -16.23 20.00 -0.73
C ARG A 227 -17.03 21.15 -1.30
N GLU A 228 -16.55 22.39 -1.23
CA GLU A 228 -17.22 23.51 -1.88
C GLU A 228 -17.40 23.21 -3.39
N LYS A 229 -16.36 22.65 -4.01
CA LYS A 229 -16.38 22.20 -5.41
C LYS A 229 -17.25 20.96 -5.69
N ILE A 230 -17.45 20.08 -4.71
CA ILE A 230 -18.31 18.89 -4.86
C ILE A 230 -19.78 19.26 -4.63
N ASN A 231 -20.07 20.14 -3.67
CA ASN A 231 -21.41 20.69 -3.46
C ASN A 231 -21.82 21.60 -4.64
N ASP A 232 -20.88 22.36 -5.22
CA ASP A 232 -21.09 23.09 -6.48
C ASP A 232 -21.29 22.17 -7.68
N ALA A 233 -20.59 21.02 -7.73
CA ALA A 233 -20.77 20.02 -8.78
C ALA A 233 -22.09 19.23 -8.62
N LEU A 234 -22.53 18.98 -7.39
CA LEU A 234 -23.81 18.32 -7.09
C LEU A 234 -25.00 19.25 -7.31
N SER A 235 -24.88 20.55 -6.97
CA SER A 235 -25.89 21.57 -7.23
C SER A 235 -26.03 21.92 -8.72
N THR A 236 -25.00 21.68 -9.53
CA THR A 236 -25.05 21.78 -11.01
C THR A 236 -25.49 20.48 -11.69
N SER A 237 -25.61 19.36 -10.97
CA SER A 237 -25.96 18.04 -11.54
C SER A 237 -27.44 17.67 -11.43
N THR A 238 -28.33 18.63 -11.18
CA THR A 238 -29.78 18.39 -11.18
C THR A 238 -30.31 18.07 -12.59
N ILE A 239 -30.32 16.76 -12.88
CA ILE A 239 -31.39 15.99 -13.51
C ILE A 239 -31.73 16.31 -14.98
N SER A 240 -31.21 15.44 -15.88
CA SER A 240 -32.03 14.88 -16.95
C SER A 240 -32.17 13.37 -16.75
N GLY A 241 -33.36 12.96 -16.32
CA GLY A 241 -33.82 11.57 -16.44
C GLY A 241 -33.68 10.67 -15.21
N HIS A 242 -34.83 10.39 -14.59
CA HIS A 242 -35.15 9.17 -13.84
C HIS A 242 -34.46 8.95 -12.48
N GLY A 243 -34.97 9.65 -11.46
CA GLY A 243 -35.63 8.97 -10.34
C GLY A 243 -34.78 8.31 -9.26
N VAL A 244 -34.17 9.11 -8.37
CA VAL A 244 -34.22 8.88 -6.92
C VAL A 244 -34.30 10.26 -6.27
N ASN A 245 -35.45 10.59 -5.70
CA ASN A 245 -35.68 11.89 -5.09
C ASN A 245 -34.95 11.94 -3.73
N LEU A 246 -33.69 12.38 -3.74
CA LEU A 246 -32.86 12.61 -2.55
C LEU A 246 -33.55 13.53 -1.53
N GLN A 247 -34.47 14.39 -1.98
CA GLN A 247 -35.26 15.24 -1.09
C GLN A 247 -36.14 14.41 -0.14
N ASN A 248 -36.75 13.32 -0.62
CA ASN A 248 -37.56 12.45 0.24
C ASN A 248 -36.73 11.73 1.31
N ILE A 249 -35.46 11.44 1.02
CA ILE A 249 -34.52 10.83 1.98
C ILE A 249 -34.07 11.87 3.00
N ILE A 250 -33.83 13.10 2.57
CA ILE A 250 -33.46 14.22 3.44
C ILE A 250 -34.63 14.59 4.37
N ASP A 251 -35.85 14.65 3.84
CA ASP A 251 -37.05 14.96 4.61
C ASP A 251 -37.38 13.83 5.60
N TRP A 252 -37.13 12.57 5.23
CA TRP A 252 -37.23 11.43 6.15
C TRP A 252 -36.19 11.49 7.28
N ILE A 253 -34.92 11.80 6.96
CA ILE A 253 -33.85 11.96 7.96
C ILE A 253 -34.12 13.16 8.89
N ALA A 254 -34.73 14.23 8.37
CA ALA A 254 -35.15 15.39 9.17
C ALA A 254 -36.33 15.05 10.08
N SER A 255 -37.26 14.20 9.63
CA SER A 255 -38.40 13.73 10.44
C SER A 255 -38.00 12.80 11.59
N LEU A 256 -36.83 12.15 11.52
CA LEU A 256 -36.28 11.29 12.59
C LEU A 256 -35.58 12.08 13.72
N LYS A 257 -35.48 13.42 13.59
CA LYS A 257 -34.84 14.29 14.59
C LYS A 257 -35.82 15.05 15.49
N ASN A 258 -37.12 14.86 15.31
CA ASN A 258 -38.19 15.25 16.24
C ASN A 258 -38.90 14.01 16.76
#